data_AF-A0A5C6BKD9-F1
#
_entry.id   AF-A0A5C6BKD9-F1
#
_cell.length_a   1.000
_cell.length_b   1.000
_cell.length_c   1.000
_cell.angle_alpha   90.00
_cell.angle_beta   90.00
_cell.angle_gamma   90.00
#
_symmetry.space_group_name_H-M   'P 1'
#
loop_
_entity.id
_entity.type
_entity.pdbx_description
1 polymer ?
#
loop_
_entity_poly.entity_id
_entity_poly.type
_entity_poly.pdbx_seq_one_letter_code
_entity_poly.pdbx_strand_id
1 'polypeptide(L)'
;MGGDYPEGPLAEQHTDWPAGLFELAKSEGRVSGHWVNSNDFFFYRGGAESLQKFLAVYGKVRDTPLKVVLHAGAVPLTGPLGKPKTIPFDWQLNVVRRGWGVPLDPRRPKEDPGYVATIHIWLSDKLPLDRLKIPKHIDVSSAGDIEEFIERHKSRK
;
A
#
# COMPACT_ATOMS: atom_id res chain seq x y z
N MET A 1 -0.63 19.10 7.87
CA MET A 1 -1.69 18.67 8.80
C MET A 1 -1.80 17.15 8.72
N GLY A 2 -2.24 16.45 9.77
CA GLY A 2 -2.36 14.99 9.74
C GLY A 2 -3.22 14.47 10.90
N GLY A 3 -3.66 13.22 10.80
CA GLY A 3 -4.50 12.57 11.80
C GLY A 3 -4.66 11.08 11.54
N ASP A 4 -5.23 10.38 12.51
CA ASP A 4 -5.55 8.96 12.42
C ASP A 4 -6.98 8.74 11.92
N TYR A 5 -7.17 7.67 11.15
CA TYR A 5 -8.51 7.18 10.85
C TYR A 5 -9.06 6.40 12.05
N PRO A 6 -10.38 6.45 12.32
CA PRO A 6 -10.98 5.63 13.35
C PRO A 6 -10.80 4.14 13.03
N GLU A 7 -10.76 3.31 14.08
CA GLU A 7 -10.80 1.86 13.95
C GLU A 7 -12.12 1.40 13.28
N GLY A 8 -12.10 0.23 12.63
CA GLY A 8 -13.25 -0.31 11.92
C GLY A 8 -13.28 0.06 10.43
N PRO A 9 -14.43 0.04 9.74
CA PRO A 9 -14.54 0.46 8.34
C PRO A 9 -14.48 2.00 8.20
N LEU A 10 -13.96 2.50 7.08
CA LEU A 10 -14.02 3.93 6.77
C LEU A 10 -15.48 4.36 6.55
N ALA A 11 -15.91 5.40 7.27
CA ALA A 11 -17.29 5.87 7.28
C ALA A 11 -17.60 6.91 6.19
N GLU A 12 -16.63 7.74 5.78
CA GLU A 12 -16.85 8.84 4.86
C GLU A 12 -15.91 8.77 3.66
N GLN A 13 -16.46 8.98 2.47
CA GLN A 13 -15.73 8.97 1.22
C GLN A 13 -14.98 10.30 1.01
N HIS A 14 -13.70 10.21 0.66
CA HIS A 14 -12.94 11.33 0.14
C HIS A 14 -13.49 11.71 -1.25
N THR A 15 -14.09 12.89 -1.37
CA THR A 15 -14.78 13.33 -2.59
C THR A 15 -13.85 13.53 -3.78
N ASP A 16 -12.54 13.65 -3.53
CA ASP A 16 -11.49 13.90 -4.52
C ASP A 16 -10.74 12.63 -4.94
N TRP A 17 -11.04 11.48 -4.36
CA TRP A 17 -10.40 10.23 -4.74
C TRP A 17 -10.98 9.65 -6.05
N PRO A 18 -10.12 9.11 -6.94
CA PRO A 18 -10.54 8.27 -8.05
C PRO A 18 -11.47 7.13 -7.63
N ALA A 19 -12.38 6.78 -8.54
CA ALA A 19 -13.35 5.71 -8.34
C ALA A 19 -12.65 4.38 -7.98
N GLY A 20 -13.14 3.74 -6.92
CA GLY A 20 -12.65 2.45 -6.43
C GLY A 20 -11.59 2.54 -5.33
N LEU A 21 -10.91 3.67 -5.13
CA LEU A 21 -9.92 3.80 -4.04
C LEU A 21 -10.57 3.74 -2.66
N PHE A 22 -11.76 4.32 -2.50
CA PHE A 22 -12.47 4.29 -1.24
C PHE A 22 -12.89 2.87 -0.86
N GLU A 23 -13.44 2.10 -1.81
CA GLU A 23 -13.80 0.71 -1.59
C GLU A 23 -12.58 -0.18 -1.33
N LEU A 24 -11.47 0.11 -2.00
CA LEU A 24 -10.21 -0.55 -1.70
C LEU A 24 -9.73 -0.26 -0.27
N ALA A 25 -9.77 1.00 0.17
CA ALA A 25 -9.35 1.39 1.51
C ALA A 25 -10.24 0.75 2.61
N LYS A 26 -11.52 0.52 2.29
CA LYS A 26 -12.50 -0.19 3.13
C LYS A 26 -12.35 -1.72 3.18
N SER A 27 -11.40 -2.29 2.45
CA SER A 27 -11.22 -3.75 2.41
C SER A 27 -11.04 -4.33 3.83
N GLU A 28 -11.51 -5.56 4.00
CA GLU A 28 -11.42 -6.28 5.27
C GLU A 28 -9.96 -6.42 5.76
N GLY A 29 -9.80 -6.55 7.08
CA GLY A 29 -8.49 -6.75 7.70
C GLY A 29 -7.71 -5.46 7.98
N ARG A 30 -8.31 -4.28 7.80
CA ARG A 30 -7.71 -2.99 8.20
C ARG A 30 -7.50 -2.95 9.71
N VAL A 31 -6.26 -2.74 10.14
CA VAL A 31 -5.88 -2.66 11.56
C VAL A 31 -5.53 -1.24 12.01
N SER A 32 -5.18 -0.36 11.08
CA SER A 32 -4.88 1.04 11.35
C SER A 32 -4.91 1.84 10.04
N GLY A 33 -4.98 3.16 10.16
CA GLY A 33 -4.70 4.07 9.07
C GLY A 33 -4.48 5.49 9.56
N HIS A 34 -3.72 6.27 8.82
CA HIS A 34 -3.54 7.70 9.08
C HIS A 34 -3.36 8.46 7.77
N TRP A 35 -3.45 9.77 7.86
CA TRP A 35 -3.26 10.68 6.76
C TRP A 35 -2.33 11.82 7.15
N VAL A 36 -1.55 12.29 6.18
CA VAL A 36 -0.72 13.48 6.30
C VAL A 36 -0.85 14.29 5.01
N ASN A 37 -1.37 15.51 5.14
CA ASN A 37 -1.76 16.37 4.02
C ASN A 37 -2.76 15.64 3.11
N SER A 38 -2.43 15.39 1.85
CA SER A 38 -3.28 14.65 0.90
C SER A 38 -2.76 13.23 0.63
N ASN A 39 -2.07 12.64 1.60
CA ASN A 39 -1.51 11.30 1.49
C ASN A 39 -2.08 10.42 2.60
N ASP A 40 -2.54 9.24 2.21
CA ASP A 40 -3.26 8.32 3.07
C ASP A 40 -2.56 6.98 3.12
N PHE A 41 -2.49 6.42 4.31
CA PHE A 41 -1.75 5.21 4.62
C PHE A 41 -2.67 4.27 5.41
N PHE A 42 -2.95 3.11 4.84
CA PHE A 42 -3.79 2.08 5.46
C PHE A 42 -3.01 0.80 5.65
N PHE A 43 -3.17 0.17 6.80
CA PHE A 43 -2.41 -1.01 7.22
C PHE A 43 -3.37 -2.17 7.42
N TYR A 44 -3.03 -3.32 6.84
CA TYR A 44 -3.90 -4.50 6.82
C TYR A 44 -3.18 -5.72 7.34
N ARG A 45 -3.95 -6.62 7.97
CA ARG A 45 -3.47 -7.92 8.44
C ARG A 45 -4.32 -9.03 7.85
N GLY A 46 -3.68 -10.11 7.41
CA GLY A 46 -4.35 -11.27 6.86
C GLY A 46 -3.40 -12.27 6.21
N GLY A 47 -3.98 -13.30 5.58
CA GLY A 47 -3.25 -14.32 4.83
C GLY A 47 -3.41 -14.17 3.33
N ALA A 48 -2.86 -15.14 2.58
CA ALA A 48 -2.87 -15.12 1.12
C ALA A 48 -4.27 -14.93 0.53
N GLU A 49 -5.31 -15.59 1.06
CA GLU A 49 -6.68 -15.45 0.54
C GLU A 49 -7.22 -14.02 0.68
N SER A 50 -7.04 -13.38 1.84
CA SER A 50 -7.45 -11.99 2.07
C SER A 50 -6.70 -11.03 1.16
N LEU A 51 -5.39 -11.22 0.99
CA LEU A 51 -4.59 -10.42 0.08
C LEU A 51 -5.02 -10.61 -1.39
N GLN A 52 -5.38 -11.82 -1.80
CA GLN A 52 -5.85 -12.07 -3.16
C GLN A 52 -7.19 -11.39 -3.44
N LYS A 53 -8.11 -11.36 -2.45
CA LYS A 53 -9.35 -10.56 -2.54
C LYS A 53 -9.03 -9.06 -2.66
N PHE A 54 -8.09 -8.57 -1.85
CA PHE A 54 -7.63 -7.19 -1.90
C PHE A 54 -7.06 -6.83 -3.29
N LEU A 55 -6.15 -7.64 -3.82
CA LEU A 55 -5.52 -7.44 -5.14
C LEU A 55 -6.53 -7.50 -6.29
N ALA A 56 -7.59 -8.30 -6.17
CA ALA A 56 -8.66 -8.37 -7.15
C ALA A 56 -9.52 -7.09 -7.20
N VAL A 57 -9.72 -6.41 -6.06
CA VAL A 57 -10.35 -5.08 -6.01
C VAL A 57 -9.37 -4.02 -6.51
N TYR A 58 -8.12 -4.09 -6.05
CA TYR A 58 -7.06 -3.17 -6.43
C TYR A 58 -6.86 -3.07 -7.94
N GLY A 59 -6.73 -4.21 -8.63
CA GLY A 59 -6.51 -4.25 -10.07
C GLY A 59 -7.65 -3.70 -10.92
N LYS A 60 -8.82 -3.42 -10.33
CA LYS A 60 -9.98 -2.82 -11.00
C LYS A 60 -10.05 -1.31 -10.84
N VAL A 61 -9.23 -0.71 -9.99
CA VAL A 61 -9.15 0.75 -9.84
C VAL A 61 -8.74 1.36 -11.17
N ARG A 62 -9.51 2.36 -11.63
CA ARG A 62 -9.29 3.05 -12.92
C ARG A 62 -8.69 4.43 -12.68
N ASP A 63 -8.10 4.98 -13.74
CA ASP A 63 -7.56 6.35 -13.76
C ASP A 63 -6.60 6.66 -12.61
N THR A 64 -5.94 5.62 -12.09
CA THR A 64 -4.98 5.67 -10.99
C THR A 64 -3.86 4.69 -11.32
N PRO A 65 -2.60 5.13 -11.45
CA PRO A 65 -1.48 4.23 -11.57
C PRO A 65 -1.39 3.32 -10.34
N LEU A 66 -1.21 2.02 -10.61
CA LEU A 66 -1.15 0.97 -9.61
C LEU A 66 0.27 0.40 -9.57
N LYS A 67 0.82 0.26 -8.37
CA LYS A 67 2.14 -0.29 -8.10
C LYS A 67 2.10 -1.28 -6.95
N VAL A 68 2.82 -2.38 -7.09
CA VAL A 68 3.12 -3.30 -5.99
C VAL A 68 4.61 -3.23 -5.70
N VAL A 69 4.94 -3.05 -4.42
CA VAL A 69 6.29 -3.11 -3.89
C VAL A 69 6.38 -4.31 -2.95
N LEU A 70 7.25 -5.24 -3.28
CA LEU A 70 7.52 -6.42 -2.46
C LEU A 70 8.65 -6.13 -1.49
N HIS A 71 8.45 -6.50 -0.24
CA HIS A 71 9.45 -6.44 0.82
C HIS A 71 9.75 -7.86 1.32
N ALA A 72 11.02 -8.12 1.58
CA ALA A 72 11.51 -9.27 2.32
C ALA A 72 11.85 -8.89 3.77
N GLY A 73 11.59 -9.79 4.71
CA GLY A 73 12.05 -9.66 6.09
C GLY A 73 10.92 -9.65 7.12
N ALA A 74 11.18 -8.99 8.25
CA ALA A 74 10.30 -9.07 9.42
C ALA A 74 8.94 -8.38 9.18
N VAL A 75 7.91 -8.89 9.88
CA VAL A 75 6.58 -8.28 9.89
C VAL A 75 6.69 -6.85 10.45
N PRO A 76 6.29 -5.82 9.69
CA PRO A 76 6.36 -4.45 10.13
C PRO A 76 5.29 -4.15 11.20
N LEU A 77 5.54 -3.10 11.97
CA LEU A 77 4.62 -2.58 12.99
C LEU A 77 4.11 -1.19 12.61
N THR A 78 2.85 -0.91 12.93
CA THR A 78 2.18 0.39 12.80
C THR A 78 1.58 0.83 14.14
N GLY A 79 1.04 2.05 14.19
CA GLY A 79 0.38 2.63 15.35
C GLY A 79 -0.13 4.04 15.03
N PRO A 80 -0.84 4.68 15.98
CA PRO A 80 -1.34 6.05 15.80
C PRO A 80 -0.23 7.04 15.46
N LEU A 81 -0.55 8.09 14.72
CA LEU A 81 0.40 9.08 14.25
C LEU A 81 1.13 9.73 15.45
N GLY A 82 2.47 9.67 15.43
CA GLY A 82 3.31 10.19 16.51
C GLY A 82 3.35 9.34 17.78
N LYS A 83 2.82 8.11 17.76
CA LYS A 83 2.87 7.15 18.88
C LYS A 83 3.76 5.93 18.55
N PRO A 84 4.17 5.14 19.57
CA PRO A 84 4.90 3.91 19.32
C PRO A 84 4.14 2.96 18.39
N LYS A 85 4.88 2.32 17.48
CA LYS A 85 4.35 1.35 16.53
C LYS A 85 4.35 -0.05 17.15
N THR A 86 3.19 -0.56 17.51
CA THR A 86 3.02 -1.84 18.23
C THR A 86 2.08 -2.84 17.54
N ILE A 87 1.38 -2.41 16.50
CA ILE A 87 0.36 -3.22 15.81
C ILE A 87 0.98 -3.86 14.56
N PRO A 88 1.10 -5.19 14.44
CA PRO A 88 1.66 -5.82 13.26
C PRO A 88 0.71 -5.75 12.05
N PHE A 89 1.27 -5.60 10.86
CA PHE A 89 0.54 -5.61 9.59
C PHE A 89 1.33 -6.34 8.49
N ASP A 90 0.64 -6.73 7.43
CA ASP A 90 1.13 -7.65 6.39
C ASP A 90 1.25 -6.99 5.03
N TRP A 91 0.35 -6.06 4.75
CA TRP A 91 0.46 -5.15 3.63
C TRP A 91 -0.06 -3.77 3.99
N GLN A 92 0.40 -2.79 3.23
CA GLN A 92 0.04 -1.39 3.39
C GLN A 92 -0.41 -0.83 2.05
N LEU A 93 -1.49 -0.06 2.05
CA LEU A 93 -1.92 0.75 0.92
C LEU A 93 -1.49 2.19 1.16
N ASN A 94 -0.77 2.75 0.20
CA ASN A 94 -0.47 4.18 0.12
C ASN A 94 -1.31 4.78 -1.00
N VAL A 95 -2.11 5.79 -0.68
CA VAL A 95 -2.78 6.64 -1.67
C VAL A 95 -2.11 8.01 -1.59
N VAL A 96 -1.28 8.32 -2.58
CA VAL A 96 -0.40 9.49 -2.54
C VAL A 96 -0.80 10.46 -3.64
N ARG A 97 -1.07 11.71 -3.28
CA ARG A 97 -1.34 12.77 -4.26
C ARG A 97 -0.06 13.10 -5.01
N ARG A 98 -0.15 13.15 -6.34
CA ARG A 98 0.99 13.58 -7.16
C ARG A 98 1.39 15.02 -6.81
N GLY A 99 2.69 15.29 -6.89
CA GLY A 99 3.29 16.53 -6.42
C GLY A 99 3.73 16.50 -4.95
N TRP A 100 3.33 15.49 -4.17
CA TRP A 100 3.71 15.31 -2.76
C TRP A 100 4.33 13.93 -2.53
N GLY A 101 5.63 13.79 -2.78
CA GLY A 101 6.37 12.53 -2.64
C GLY A 101 6.24 11.57 -3.84
N VAL A 102 5.37 11.88 -4.80
CA VAL A 102 5.29 11.22 -6.11
C VAL A 102 5.36 12.27 -7.22
N PRO A 103 6.14 12.05 -8.31
CA PRO A 103 6.23 13.00 -9.42
C PRO A 103 4.88 13.31 -10.07
N LEU A 104 4.74 14.56 -10.54
CA LEU A 104 3.62 14.96 -11.38
C LEU A 104 3.58 14.14 -12.67
N ASP A 105 2.38 13.88 -13.17
CA ASP A 105 2.18 13.33 -14.50
C ASP A 105 2.07 14.52 -15.48
N PRO A 106 3.02 14.70 -16.43
CA PRO A 106 2.97 15.80 -17.37
C PRO A 106 1.76 15.76 -18.30
N ARG A 107 1.03 14.63 -18.35
CA ARG A 107 -0.20 14.45 -19.14
C ARG A 107 -1.45 14.88 -18.38
N ARG A 108 -1.36 15.24 -17.10
CA ARG A 108 -2.49 15.69 -16.27
C ARG A 108 -2.45 17.19 -16.01
N PRO A 109 -3.62 17.83 -15.80
CA PRO A 109 -3.69 19.21 -15.33
C PRO A 109 -2.92 19.38 -14.00
N LYS A 110 -2.33 20.56 -13.76
CA LYS A 110 -1.60 20.84 -12.51
C LYS A 110 -2.54 20.94 -11.32
N GLU A 111 -3.78 21.36 -11.58
CA GLU A 111 -4.85 21.59 -10.61
C GLU A 111 -5.44 20.28 -10.10
N ASP A 112 -5.49 19.25 -10.97
CA ASP A 112 -5.81 17.87 -10.62
C ASP A 112 -4.68 16.93 -11.04
N PRO A 113 -3.60 16.88 -10.25
CA PRO A 113 -2.48 16.03 -10.55
C PRO A 113 -2.84 14.55 -10.32
N GLY A 114 -3.99 14.24 -9.69
CA GLY A 114 -4.42 12.89 -9.38
C GLY A 114 -3.58 12.18 -8.30
N TYR A 115 -3.85 10.89 -8.16
CA TYR A 115 -3.28 10.03 -7.14
C TYR A 115 -2.49 8.87 -7.75
N VAL A 116 -1.60 8.29 -6.96
CA VAL A 116 -0.99 6.97 -7.19
C VAL A 116 -1.31 6.08 -6.02
N ALA A 117 -1.76 4.87 -6.30
CA ALA A 117 -2.00 3.86 -5.29
C ALA A 117 -0.86 2.84 -5.32
N THR A 118 -0.16 2.67 -4.20
CA THR A 118 0.93 1.70 -4.07
C THR A 118 0.59 0.72 -2.95
N ILE A 119 0.66 -0.57 -3.24
CA ILE A 119 0.61 -1.61 -2.21
C ILE A 119 2.03 -2.02 -1.87
N HIS A 120 2.38 -1.98 -0.59
CA HIS A 120 3.57 -2.61 -0.05
C HIS A 120 3.19 -3.94 0.59
N ILE A 121 3.85 -5.03 0.20
CA ILE A 121 3.55 -6.39 0.69
C ILE A 121 4.81 -6.95 1.34
N TRP A 122 4.73 -7.36 2.61
CA TRP A 122 5.82 -8.02 3.31
C TRP A 122 5.66 -9.54 3.20
N LEU A 123 6.59 -10.16 2.47
CA LEU A 123 6.62 -11.60 2.26
C LEU A 123 6.92 -12.32 3.57
N SER A 124 6.18 -13.40 3.83
CA SER A 124 6.31 -14.23 5.03
C SER A 124 5.74 -15.62 4.77
N ASP A 125 5.82 -16.54 5.73
CA ASP A 125 5.29 -17.91 5.57
C ASP A 125 3.78 -17.93 5.24
N LYS A 126 3.02 -16.92 5.71
CA LYS A 126 1.60 -16.75 5.39
C LYS A 126 1.32 -16.04 4.06
N LEU A 127 2.32 -15.35 3.51
CA LEU A 127 2.28 -14.62 2.25
C LEU A 127 3.52 -14.96 1.40
N PRO A 128 3.66 -16.23 0.98
CA PRO A 128 4.79 -16.62 0.16
C PRO A 128 4.63 -16.09 -1.27
N LEU A 129 5.75 -15.76 -1.91
CA LEU A 129 5.79 -15.13 -3.22
C LEU A 129 5.05 -15.94 -4.31
N ASP A 130 5.16 -17.27 -4.26
CA ASP A 130 4.54 -18.20 -5.22
C ASP A 130 3.00 -18.22 -5.16
N ARG A 131 2.41 -17.71 -4.06
CA ARG A 131 0.96 -17.57 -3.90
C ARG A 131 0.42 -16.21 -4.31
N LEU A 132 1.28 -15.23 -4.57
CA LEU A 132 0.87 -13.90 -5.03
C LEU A 132 0.46 -13.95 -6.50
N LYS A 133 -0.80 -13.61 -6.80
CA LYS A 133 -1.27 -13.42 -8.18
C LYS A 133 -1.57 -11.96 -8.41
N ILE A 134 -0.54 -11.21 -8.79
CA ILE A 134 -0.66 -9.79 -9.13
C ILE A 134 -1.15 -9.65 -10.58
N PRO A 135 -2.18 -8.83 -10.85
CA PRO A 135 -2.64 -8.55 -12.21
C PRO A 135 -1.51 -8.03 -13.12
N LYS A 136 -1.44 -8.54 -14.36
CA LYS A 136 -0.31 -8.31 -15.28
C LYS A 136 -0.06 -6.84 -15.66
N HIS A 137 -1.08 -5.99 -15.56
CA HIS A 137 -1.00 -4.57 -15.90
C HIS A 137 -0.48 -3.69 -14.75
N ILE A 138 -0.17 -4.29 -13.59
CA ILE A 138 0.32 -3.59 -12.41
C ILE A 138 1.84 -3.68 -12.39
N ASP A 139 2.49 -2.53 -12.21
CA ASP A 139 3.94 -2.47 -12.06
C ASP A 139 4.36 -3.11 -10.74
N VAL A 140 5.33 -4.03 -10.78
CA VAL A 140 5.86 -4.71 -9.60
C VAL A 140 7.34 -4.38 -9.46
N SER A 141 7.76 -4.00 -8.26
CA SER A 141 9.17 -3.81 -7.90
C SER A 141 9.49 -4.42 -6.53
N SER A 142 10.77 -4.62 -6.26
CA SER A 142 11.28 -4.84 -4.90
C SER A 142 11.48 -3.51 -4.17
N ALA A 143 11.59 -3.54 -2.84
CA ALA A 143 11.93 -2.37 -2.03
C ALA A 143 13.45 -2.13 -1.92
N GLY A 144 14.28 -2.93 -2.59
CA GLY A 144 15.75 -2.92 -2.49
C GLY A 144 16.30 -3.87 -1.43
N ASP A 145 15.46 -4.36 -0.53
CA ASP A 145 15.79 -5.30 0.54
C ASP A 145 16.09 -6.71 0.05
N ILE A 146 15.43 -7.14 -1.02
CA ILE A 146 15.70 -8.42 -1.70
C ILE A 146 17.10 -8.38 -2.32
N GLU A 147 17.44 -7.30 -3.01
CA GLU A 147 18.74 -7.09 -3.62
C GLU A 147 19.83 -7.04 -2.55
N GLU A 148 19.59 -6.27 -1.48
CA GLU A 148 20.51 -6.18 -0.35
C GLU A 148 20.73 -7.54 0.32
N PHE A 149 19.69 -8.36 0.48
CA PHE A 149 19.81 -9.73 0.99
C PHE A 149 20.70 -10.59 0.09
N ILE A 150 20.50 -10.53 -1.23
CA ILE A 150 21.30 -11.27 -2.21
C ILE A 150 22.77 -10.83 -2.15
N GLU A 151 23.03 -9.53 -2.11
CA GLU A 151 24.40 -8.98 -2.03
C GLU A 151 25.12 -9.41 -0.75
N ARG A 152 24.46 -9.32 0.42
CA ARG A 152 25.02 -9.77 1.71
C ARG A 152 25.38 -11.26 1.73
N HIS A 153 24.69 -12.10 0.97
CA HIS A 153 24.93 -13.55 0.93
C HIS A 153 25.88 -13.97 -0.20
N LYS A 154 26.08 -13.15 -1.23
CA LYS A 154 27.11 -13.35 -2.26
C LYS A 154 28.52 -13.00 -1.75
N SER A 155 28.65 -12.00 -0.88
CA SER A 155 29.94 -11.58 -0.29
C SER A 155 30.48 -12.50 0.82
N ARG A 156 29.73 -13.56 1.17
CA ARG A 156 30.09 -14.57 2.17
C ARG A 156 30.68 -15.86 1.56
N LYS A 157 30.96 -15.88 0.25
CA LYS A 157 31.71 -16.94 -0.43
C LYS A 157 33.07 -16.41 -0.87
#